data_AF-A0A6P5AA43-F1
#
_entry.id   AF-A0A6P5AA43-F1
#
_cell.length_a   1.000
_cell.length_b   1.000
_cell.length_c   1.000
_cell.angle_alpha   90.00
_cell.angle_beta   90.00
_cell.angle_gamma   90.00
#
_symmetry.space_group_name_H-M   'P 1'
#
loop_
_entity.id
_entity.type
_entity.pdbx_description
1 polymer ?
#
loop_
_entity_poly.entity_id
_entity_poly.type
_entity_poly.pdbx_seq_one_letter_code
_entity_poly.pdbx_strand_id
1 'polypeptide(L)'
;MRCLRRAVGKTRRDKIRNEVIREMVGSTNVLRYIEHQHIKWFGHLVRLPPSQPAHRAYNIQGSGRRARGRPRRRWIDGVTETLSAHGLTPQQATRLAQNRLLYLPATPP
;
A
#
# COMPACT_ATOMS: atom_id res chain seq x y z
N MET A 1 -7.50 -4.93 17.55
CA MET A 1 -7.55 -3.91 18.61
C MET A 1 -7.64 -4.45 20.03
N ARG A 2 -8.15 -5.68 20.28
CA ARG A 2 -8.24 -6.25 21.63
C ARG A 2 -6.86 -6.41 22.31
N CYS A 3 -5.86 -6.93 21.57
CA CYS A 3 -4.48 -7.06 22.05
C CYS A 3 -3.86 -5.71 22.43
N LEU A 4 -3.86 -4.75 21.49
CA LEU A 4 -3.31 -3.40 21.73
C LEU A 4 -4.00 -2.70 22.90
N ARG A 5 -5.33 -2.77 22.98
CA ARG A 5 -6.10 -2.21 24.10
C ARG A 5 -5.73 -2.86 25.44
N ARG A 6 -5.56 -4.19 25.49
CA ARG A 6 -5.10 -4.87 26.72
C ARG A 6 -3.69 -4.44 27.12
N ALA A 7 -2.78 -4.26 26.16
CA ALA A 7 -1.41 -3.82 26.44
C ALA A 7 -1.36 -2.44 27.11
N VAL A 8 -2.28 -1.54 26.77
CA VAL A 8 -2.40 -0.21 27.41
C VAL A 8 -3.48 -0.15 28.51
N GLY A 9 -4.01 -1.29 28.95
CA GLY A 9 -5.01 -1.36 30.02
C GLY A 9 -6.36 -0.71 29.69
N LYS A 10 -6.70 -0.53 28.41
CA LYS A 10 -7.97 0.09 27.97
C LYS A 10 -9.02 -0.95 27.58
N THR A 11 -10.28 -0.61 27.80
CA THR A 11 -11.43 -1.44 27.44
C THR A 11 -12.25 -0.80 26.31
N ARG A 12 -13.36 -1.44 25.91
CA ARG A 12 -14.34 -0.80 25.01
C ARG A 12 -15.23 0.23 25.72
N ARG A 13 -15.37 0.14 27.05
CA ARG A 13 -16.21 1.05 27.86
C ARG A 13 -15.64 2.46 27.93
N ASP A 14 -14.31 2.57 27.81
CA ASP A 14 -13.59 3.85 27.82
C ASP A 14 -13.91 4.71 26.58
N LYS A 15 -14.57 4.15 25.55
CA LYS A 15 -14.96 4.82 24.29
C LYS A 15 -13.83 5.58 23.57
N ILE A 16 -12.57 5.27 23.89
CA ILE A 16 -11.38 5.83 23.24
C ILE A 16 -11.33 5.34 21.78
N ARG A 17 -11.01 6.23 20.86
CA ARG A 17 -10.83 5.95 19.42
C ARG A 17 -9.64 5.01 19.17
N ASN A 18 -9.69 4.21 18.10
CA ASN A 18 -8.65 3.21 17.84
C ASN A 18 -7.33 3.85 17.39
N GLU A 19 -7.41 5.03 16.77
CA GLU A 19 -6.29 5.87 16.36
C GLU A 19 -5.43 6.24 17.56
N VAL A 20 -6.07 6.72 18.64
CA VAL A 20 -5.40 7.07 19.90
C VAL A 20 -4.72 5.85 20.55
N ILE A 21 -5.38 4.68 20.55
CA ILE A 21 -4.76 3.44 21.08
C ILE A 21 -3.52 3.03 20.26
N ARG A 22 -3.56 3.24 18.94
CA ARG A 22 -2.44 2.94 18.05
C ARG A 22 -1.27 3.90 18.28
N GLU A 23 -1.56 5.18 18.45
CA GLU A 23 -0.59 6.22 18.80
C GLU A 23 0.10 5.92 20.13
N MET A 24 -0.65 5.57 21.19
CA MET A 24 -0.10 5.19 22.49
C MET A 24 0.87 3.99 22.42
N VAL A 25 0.67 3.08 21.48
CA VAL A 25 1.52 1.88 21.31
C VAL A 25 2.60 2.10 20.24
N GLY A 26 2.59 3.22 19.51
CA GLY A 26 3.44 3.43 18.34
C GLY A 26 3.15 2.46 17.18
N SER A 27 1.92 1.93 17.09
CA SER A 27 1.53 0.95 16.06
C SER A 27 0.92 1.62 14.83
N THR A 28 1.47 1.35 13.66
CA THR A 28 0.95 1.90 12.40
C THR A 28 -0.40 1.26 12.01
N ASN A 29 -1.25 2.01 11.32
CA ASN A 29 -2.47 1.47 10.74
C ASN A 29 -2.14 0.46 9.62
N VAL A 30 -2.82 -0.69 9.59
CA VAL A 30 -2.60 -1.73 8.58
C VAL A 30 -2.85 -1.23 7.15
N LEU A 31 -3.80 -0.31 6.95
CA LEU A 31 -4.06 0.27 5.64
C LEU A 31 -2.87 1.10 5.15
N ARG A 32 -2.25 1.88 6.05
CA ARG A 32 -1.02 2.63 5.75
C ARG A 32 0.14 1.70 5.42
N TYR A 33 0.28 0.61 6.19
CA TYR A 33 1.29 -0.40 5.88
C TYR A 33 1.10 -1.00 4.47
N ILE A 34 -0.14 -1.31 4.10
CA ILE A 34 -0.46 -1.83 2.76
C ILE A 34 -0.12 -0.81 1.68
N GLU A 35 -0.48 0.47 1.86
CA GLU A 35 -0.11 1.57 0.95
C GLU A 35 1.41 1.66 0.76
N HIS A 36 2.19 1.61 1.86
CA HIS A 36 3.65 1.57 1.80
C HIS A 36 4.16 0.37 1.01
N GLN A 37 3.59 -0.82 1.22
CA GLN A 37 4.00 -2.02 0.48
C GLN A 37 3.67 -1.92 -1.02
N HIS A 38 2.53 -1.33 -1.39
CA HIS A 38 2.18 -1.10 -2.79
C HIS A 38 3.27 -0.27 -3.50
N ILE A 39 3.66 0.85 -2.90
CA ILE A 39 4.67 1.77 -3.45
C ILE A 39 6.06 1.13 -3.46
N LYS A 40 6.44 0.43 -2.39
CA LYS A 40 7.72 -0.27 -2.29
C LYS A 40 7.88 -1.30 -3.41
N TRP A 41 6.87 -2.15 -3.61
CA TRP A 41 6.87 -3.18 -4.65
C TRP A 41 6.75 -2.59 -6.05
N PHE A 42 5.90 -1.58 -6.25
CA PHE A 42 5.81 -0.87 -7.53
C PHE A 42 7.16 -0.29 -7.94
N GLY A 43 7.83 0.43 -7.02
CA GLY A 43 9.14 0.99 -7.30
C GLY A 43 10.18 -0.09 -7.60
N HIS A 44 10.13 -1.23 -6.90
CA HIS A 44 11.00 -2.36 -7.18
C HIS A 44 10.77 -2.94 -8.58
N LEU A 45 9.51 -3.15 -8.98
CA LEU A 45 9.14 -3.64 -10.32
C LEU A 45 9.58 -2.69 -11.43
N VAL A 46 9.40 -1.38 -11.26
CA VAL A 46 9.83 -0.36 -12.23
C VAL A 46 11.35 -0.36 -12.44
N ARG A 47 12.14 -0.74 -11.42
CA ARG A 47 13.60 -0.77 -11.50
C ARG A 47 14.17 -2.12 -11.94
N LEU A 48 13.34 -3.16 -12.03
CA LEU A 48 13.80 -4.47 -12.48
C LEU A 48 14.09 -4.43 -14.00
N PRO A 49 15.18 -5.06 -14.46
CA PRO A 49 15.46 -5.12 -15.89
C PRO A 49 14.42 -5.96 -16.64
N PRO A 50 14.20 -5.71 -17.94
CA PRO A 50 13.15 -6.34 -18.72
C PRO A 50 13.30 -7.86 -18.89
N SER A 51 14.51 -8.39 -18.70
CA SER A 51 14.76 -9.83 -18.68
C SER A 51 14.12 -10.55 -17.48
N GLN A 52 13.82 -9.84 -16.40
CA GLN A 52 13.32 -10.44 -15.17
C GLN A 52 11.86 -10.89 -15.30
N PRO A 53 11.52 -12.12 -14.86
CA PRO A 53 10.16 -12.64 -14.94
C PRO A 53 9.13 -11.72 -14.26
N ALA A 54 9.48 -11.11 -13.13
CA ALA A 54 8.59 -10.20 -12.41
C ALA A 54 8.27 -8.92 -13.20
N HIS A 55 9.27 -8.34 -13.88
CA HIS A 55 9.06 -7.19 -14.77
C HIS A 55 8.18 -7.56 -15.97
N ARG A 56 8.42 -8.74 -16.57
CA ARG A 56 7.58 -9.26 -17.65
C ARG A 56 6.14 -9.48 -17.20
N ALA A 57 5.92 -10.17 -16.07
CA ALA A 57 4.60 -10.42 -15.50
C ALA A 57 3.84 -9.13 -15.18
N TYR A 58 4.53 -8.10 -14.70
CA TYR A 58 3.94 -6.77 -14.46
C TYR A 58 3.48 -6.09 -15.77
N ASN A 59 4.28 -6.18 -16.83
CA ASN A 59 3.97 -5.53 -18.12
C ASN A 59 3.04 -6.34 -19.02
N ILE A 60 2.86 -7.63 -18.77
CA ILE A 60 1.86 -8.44 -19.47
C ILE A 60 0.48 -7.93 -19.05
N GLN A 61 -0.13 -7.13 -19.93
CA GLN A 61 -1.56 -6.85 -19.82
C GLN A 61 -2.28 -8.17 -19.99
N GLY A 62 -2.92 -8.65 -18.91
CA GLY A 62 -3.69 -9.88 -18.94
C GLY A 62 -4.80 -9.76 -19.97
N SER A 63 -4.58 -10.31 -21.17
CA SER A 63 -5.47 -10.28 -22.32
C SER A 63 -6.71 -11.18 -22.17
N GLY A 64 -6.86 -11.80 -21.00
CA GLY A 64 -7.98 -12.68 -20.68
C GLY A 64 -9.24 -11.94 -20.25
N ARG A 65 -10.38 -12.46 -20.68
CA ARG A 65 -11.71 -12.01 -20.26
C ARG A 65 -11.92 -12.28 -18.77
N ARG A 66 -12.34 -11.27 -18.01
CA ARG A 66 -12.62 -11.39 -16.56
C ARG A 66 -13.88 -12.24 -16.34
N ALA A 67 -13.90 -12.98 -15.23
CA ALA A 67 -15.09 -13.72 -14.80
C ALA A 67 -16.30 -12.78 -14.63
N ARG A 68 -17.49 -13.28 -14.96
CA ARG A 68 -18.75 -12.56 -14.76
C ARG A 68 -19.02 -12.40 -13.25
N GLY A 69 -19.53 -11.23 -12.84
CA GLY A 69 -19.72 -10.87 -11.43
C GLY A 69 -18.70 -9.84 -10.96
N ARG A 70 -18.48 -9.70 -9.63
CA ARG A 70 -17.46 -8.80 -9.07
C ARG A 70 -16.08 -9.47 -9.14
N PRO A 71 -15.16 -9.02 -10.00
CA PRO A 71 -13.83 -9.61 -10.08
C PRO A 71 -13.07 -9.32 -8.78
N ARG A 72 -12.16 -10.24 -8.41
CA ARG A 72 -11.22 -9.98 -7.32
C ARG A 72 -10.34 -8.78 -7.66
N ARG A 73 -10.06 -7.97 -6.65
CA ARG A 73 -9.18 -6.81 -6.77
C ARG A 73 -7.76 -7.29 -7.08
N ARG A 74 -7.15 -6.75 -8.14
CA ARG A 74 -5.74 -7.04 -8.47
C ARG A 74 -4.83 -6.17 -7.61
N TRP A 75 -3.60 -6.62 -7.44
CA TRP A 75 -2.57 -5.81 -6.78
C TRP A 75 -2.35 -4.47 -7.50
N ILE A 76 -2.35 -4.45 -8.84
CA ILE A 76 -2.23 -3.22 -9.63
C ILE A 76 -3.36 -2.23 -9.34
N ASP A 77 -4.59 -2.71 -9.13
CA ASP A 77 -5.74 -1.87 -8.78
C ASP A 77 -5.55 -1.21 -7.39
N GLY A 78 -4.79 -1.87 -6.51
CA GLY A 78 -4.36 -1.34 -5.21
C GLY A 78 -3.29 -0.26 -5.37
N VAL A 79 -2.27 -0.52 -6.19
CA VAL A 79 -1.22 0.45 -6.51
C VAL A 79 -1.81 1.71 -7.15
N THR A 80 -2.72 1.57 -8.11
CA THR A 80 -3.36 2.73 -8.77
C THR A 80 -4.18 3.56 -7.81
N GLU A 81 -4.91 2.93 -6.87
CA GLU A 81 -5.65 3.66 -5.84
C GLU A 81 -4.69 4.40 -4.90
N THR A 82 -3.62 3.73 -4.45
CA THR A 82 -2.60 4.37 -3.60
C THR A 82 -1.94 5.56 -4.31
N LEU A 83 -1.53 5.41 -5.57
CA LEU A 83 -0.94 6.51 -6.34
C LEU A 83 -1.92 7.67 -6.51
N SER A 84 -3.18 7.39 -6.83
CA SER A 84 -4.24 8.38 -6.96
C SER A 84 -4.49 9.13 -5.64
N ALA A 85 -4.53 8.41 -4.51
CA ALA A 85 -4.68 9.00 -3.18
C ALA A 85 -3.53 9.95 -2.80
N HIS A 86 -2.35 9.77 -3.41
CA HIS A 86 -1.19 10.64 -3.25
C HIS A 86 -1.01 11.65 -4.39
N GLY A 87 -2.00 11.80 -5.28
CA GLY A 87 -1.97 12.78 -6.38
C GLY A 87 -0.94 12.47 -7.47
N LEU A 88 -0.47 11.22 -7.57
CA LEU A 88 0.55 10.81 -8.54
C LEU A 88 -0.09 10.08 -9.72
N THR A 89 0.28 10.48 -10.94
CA THR A 89 -0.01 9.67 -12.12
C THR A 89 0.95 8.47 -12.21
N PRO A 90 0.56 7.34 -12.84
CA PRO A 90 1.46 6.19 -13.03
C PRO A 90 2.77 6.55 -13.75
N GLN A 91 2.74 7.52 -14.67
CA GLN A 91 3.93 7.99 -15.38
C GLN A 91 4.87 8.77 -14.46
N GLN A 92 4.32 9.71 -13.68
CA GLN A 92 5.09 10.45 -12.67
C GLN A 92 5.68 9.49 -11.63
N ALA A 93 4.88 8.54 -11.15
CA ALA A 93 5.30 7.53 -10.19
C ALA A 93 6.44 6.66 -10.74
N THR A 94 6.38 6.26 -12.00
CA THR A 94 7.46 5.51 -12.68
C THR A 94 8.76 6.31 -12.69
N ARG A 95 8.71 7.60 -13.06
CA ARG A 95 9.89 8.49 -13.07
C ARG A 95 10.49 8.65 -11.67
N LEU A 96 9.65 8.88 -10.65
CA LEU A 96 10.09 8.96 -9.25
C LEU A 96 10.69 7.64 -8.77
N ALA A 97 10.09 6.51 -9.16
CA ALA A 97 10.55 5.19 -8.79
C ALA A 97 11.94 4.86 -9.37
N GLN A 98 12.20 5.22 -10.62
CA GLN A 98 13.50 5.05 -11.27
C GLN A 98 14.61 5.81 -10.52
N ASN A 99 14.32 7.04 -10.09
CA ASN A 99 15.25 7.89 -9.36
C ASN A 99 15.29 7.61 -7.84
N ARG A 100 14.61 6.56 -7.35
CA ARG A 100 14.45 6.24 -5.91
C ARG A 100 13.85 7.37 -5.05
N LEU A 101 13.10 8.28 -5.69
CA LEU A 101 12.42 9.40 -5.03
C LEU A 101 10.95 9.11 -4.72
N LEU A 102 10.44 7.94 -5.12
CA LEU A 102 9.09 7.49 -4.79
C LEU A 102 9.04 7.02 -3.32
N TYR A 103 8.82 7.97 -2.41
CA TYR A 103 8.64 7.71 -0.99
C TYR A 103 7.27 8.21 -0.56
N LEU A 104 6.46 7.33 0.04
CA LEU A 104 5.33 7.80 0.84
C LEU A 104 5.90 8.15 2.21
N PRO A 105 5.69 9.38 2.73
CA PRO A 105 6.07 9.68 4.10
C PRO A 105 5.46 8.58 4.99
N ALA A 106 6.33 7.77 5.61
CA ALA A 106 5.95 7.18 6.88
C ALA A 106 5.59 8.39 7.74
N THR A 107 4.39 8.36 8.32
CA THR A 107 3.79 9.44 9.12
C THR A 107 4.84 10.22 9.92
N PRO A 108 4.68 11.55 10.06
CA PRO A 108 5.61 12.37 10.84
C PRO A 108 5.72 11.84 12.28
N PRO A 109 6.82 12.16 12.99
CA PRO A 109 7.04 11.73 14.38
C PRO A 109 5.90 12.14 15.32
#